data_AF-A0A957LSG7-F1
#
_entry.id   AF-A0A957LSG7-F1
#
_cell.length_a   1.000
_cell.length_b   1.000
_cell.length_c   1.000
_cell.angle_alpha   90.00
_cell.angle_beta   90.00
_cell.angle_gamma   90.00
#
_symmetry.space_group_name_H-M   'P 1'
#
loop_
_entity.id
_entity.type
_entity.pdbx_description
1 polymer ?
#
loop_
_entity_poly.entity_id
_entity_poly.type
_entity_poly.pdbx_seq_one_letter_code
_entity_poly.pdbx_strand_id
1 'polypeptide(L)'
;MPKIAITGKGGVGKTTLAALLAHIYAAEGRTVLAIDADPAASLAYALGFPRALADQITPIAEMEDLIFERTGAKPGTVGGYFRLNPKVDDIPDELSAEYRGVKLLQLGTIKMGGSGCICPESALLRNLVTHLLVARNEVVILDMEAGIEHLGRGTAGAV
;
A
#
# COMPACT_ATOMS: atom_id res chain seq x y z
N MET A 1 6.43 -16.47 1.15
CA MET A 1 7.43 -15.64 0.45
C MET A 1 7.83 -14.46 1.34
N PRO A 2 9.02 -13.84 1.17
CA PRO A 2 9.46 -12.75 2.04
C PRO A 2 8.51 -11.54 1.98
N LYS A 3 8.26 -10.95 3.15
CA LYS A 3 7.52 -9.70 3.34
C LYS A 3 8.50 -8.71 3.98
N ILE A 4 8.76 -7.60 3.30
CA ILE A 4 9.81 -6.67 3.71
C ILE A 4 9.18 -5.29 3.86
N ALA A 5 9.21 -4.74 5.06
CA ALA A 5 8.84 -3.35 5.31
C ALA A 5 10.11 -2.50 5.48
N ILE A 6 10.20 -1.40 4.73
CA ILE A 6 11.32 -0.45 4.77
C ILE A 6 10.79 0.85 5.34
N THR A 7 11.31 1.23 6.50
CA THR A 7 10.93 2.48 7.21
C THR A 7 12.19 3.20 7.72
N GLY A 8 12.05 4.48 8.05
CA GLY A 8 13.15 5.34 8.50
C GLY A 8 12.94 6.80 8.14
N LYS A 9 13.87 7.66 8.57
CA LYS A 9 13.81 9.11 8.37
C LYS A 9 13.75 9.51 6.89
N GLY A 10 13.24 10.71 6.60
CA GLY A 10 13.26 11.27 5.25
C GLY A 10 14.70 11.37 4.70
N GLY A 11 14.87 11.07 3.40
CA GLY A 11 16.15 11.25 2.70
C GLY A 11 17.22 10.15 2.90
N VAL A 12 16.96 9.09 3.67
CA VAL A 12 17.96 8.01 3.92
C VAL A 12 18.04 6.95 2.80
N GLY A 13 17.30 7.13 1.69
CA GLY A 13 17.33 6.22 0.54
C GLY A 13 16.42 5.00 0.62
N LYS A 14 15.35 5.04 1.42
CA LYS A 14 14.39 3.93 1.61
C LYS A 14 13.76 3.46 0.30
N THR A 15 13.15 4.38 -0.44
CA THR A 15 12.52 4.13 -1.73
C THR A 15 13.50 3.57 -2.75
N THR A 16 14.74 4.06 -2.75
CA THR A 16 15.81 3.51 -3.58
C THR A 16 16.11 2.05 -3.23
N LEU A 17 16.25 1.75 -1.94
CA LEU A 17 16.46 0.37 -1.47
C LEU A 17 15.27 -0.52 -1.83
N ALA A 18 14.04 -0.04 -1.65
CA ALA A 18 12.81 -0.75 -2.00
C ALA A 18 12.77 -1.12 -3.48
N ALA A 19 13.04 -0.16 -4.37
CA ALA A 19 13.06 -0.38 -5.81
C ALA A 19 14.17 -1.36 -6.24
N LEU A 20 15.37 -1.24 -5.67
CA LEU A 20 16.47 -2.16 -5.96
C LEU A 20 16.14 -3.60 -5.56
N LEU A 21 15.59 -3.80 -4.35
CA LEU A 21 15.15 -5.12 -3.91
C LEU A 21 14.05 -5.69 -4.80
N ALA A 22 13.10 -4.85 -5.22
CA ALA A 22 12.03 -5.27 -6.12
C ALA A 22 12.60 -5.78 -7.47
N HIS A 23 13.54 -5.04 -8.06
CA HIS A 23 14.19 -5.46 -9.29
C HIS A 23 15.02 -6.74 -9.14
N ILE A 24 15.72 -6.91 -8.01
CA ILE A 24 16.49 -8.13 -7.74
C ILE A 24 15.56 -9.34 -7.67
N TYR A 25 14.47 -9.27 -6.90
CA TYR A 25 13.53 -10.38 -6.80
C TYR A 25 12.79 -10.66 -8.11
N ALA A 26 12.45 -9.62 -8.88
CA ALA A 26 11.86 -9.79 -10.20
C ALA A 26 12.85 -10.45 -11.18
N ALA A 27 14.13 -10.08 -11.15
CA ALA A 27 15.19 -10.70 -11.96
C ALA A 27 15.45 -12.17 -11.60
N GLU A 28 15.19 -12.56 -10.33
CA GLU A 28 15.17 -13.96 -9.89
C GLU A 28 13.92 -14.74 -10.37
N GLY A 29 13.01 -14.10 -11.11
CA GLY A 29 11.77 -14.71 -11.61
C GLY A 29 10.67 -14.82 -10.56
N ARG A 30 10.75 -14.09 -9.45
CA ARG A 30 9.70 -14.08 -8.42
C ARG A 30 8.60 -13.08 -8.78
N THR A 31 7.37 -13.38 -8.39
CA THR A 31 6.29 -12.40 -8.40
C THR A 31 6.52 -11.38 -7.29
N VAL A 32 6.62 -10.10 -7.66
CA VAL A 32 6.90 -8.99 -6.74
C VAL A 32 5.76 -8.00 -6.73
N LEU A 33 5.25 -7.71 -5.54
CA LEU A 33 4.34 -6.63 -5.26
C LEU A 33 5.05 -5.56 -4.41
N ALA A 34 5.33 -4.43 -5.04
CA ALA A 34 5.80 -3.22 -4.38
C ALA A 34 4.59 -2.39 -3.96
N ILE A 35 4.62 -1.87 -2.74
CA ILE A 35 3.54 -1.07 -2.18
C ILE A 35 4.13 0.27 -1.74
N ASP A 36 3.59 1.34 -2.31
CA ASP A 36 3.96 2.72 -1.96
C ASP A 36 2.97 3.27 -0.94
N ALA A 37 3.44 3.44 0.30
CA ALA A 37 2.71 4.07 1.38
C ALA A 37 3.36 5.41 1.80
N ASP A 38 4.22 5.99 0.96
CA ASP A 38 4.80 7.31 1.16
C ASP A 38 3.91 8.38 0.51
N PRO A 39 3.56 9.48 1.20
CA PRO A 39 2.83 10.61 0.62
C PRO A 39 3.45 11.18 -0.65
N ALA A 40 4.77 11.10 -0.80
CA ALA A 40 5.49 11.61 -1.96
C ALA A 40 5.34 10.76 -3.22
N ALA A 41 4.72 9.56 -3.14
CA ALA A 41 4.42 8.71 -4.29
C ALA A 41 5.64 8.40 -5.18
N SER A 42 6.82 8.30 -4.57
CA SER A 42 8.08 8.31 -5.32
C SER A 42 8.54 6.92 -5.80
N LEU A 43 7.89 5.85 -5.35
CA LEU A 43 8.31 4.48 -5.64
C LEU A 43 8.12 4.11 -7.12
N ALA A 44 7.07 4.60 -7.77
CA ALA A 44 6.85 4.41 -9.21
C ALA A 44 8.05 4.87 -10.03
N TYR A 45 8.54 6.08 -9.75
CA TYR A 45 9.69 6.66 -10.43
C TYR A 45 10.98 5.92 -10.09
N ALA A 46 11.17 5.49 -8.84
CA ALA A 46 12.32 4.69 -8.43
C ALA A 46 12.37 3.31 -9.11
N LEU A 47 11.20 2.70 -9.36
CA LEU A 47 11.04 1.47 -10.15
C LEU A 47 11.20 1.70 -11.67
N GLY A 48 11.38 2.96 -12.09
CA GLY A 48 11.62 3.35 -13.47
C GLY A 48 10.36 3.40 -14.34
N PHE A 49 9.16 3.49 -13.75
CA PHE A 49 7.93 3.64 -14.50
C PHE A 49 8.03 4.86 -15.43
N PRO A 50 7.61 4.75 -16.70
CA PRO A 50 7.47 5.92 -17.56
C PRO A 50 6.48 6.89 -16.92
N ARG A 51 6.75 8.19 -17.01
CA ARG A 51 5.88 9.22 -16.41
C ARG A 51 4.42 9.08 -16.83
N ALA A 52 4.17 8.79 -18.10
CA ALA A 52 2.81 8.57 -18.61
C ALA A 52 2.07 7.42 -17.92
N LEU A 53 2.78 6.38 -17.44
CA LEU A 53 2.19 5.27 -16.69
C LEU A 53 2.08 5.61 -15.21
N ALA A 54 3.11 6.23 -14.62
CA ALA A 54 3.10 6.65 -13.23
C ALA A 54 1.96 7.63 -12.93
N ASP A 55 1.72 8.60 -13.82
CA ASP A 55 0.65 9.61 -13.68
C ASP A 55 -0.76 9.01 -13.78
N GLN A 56 -0.92 7.76 -14.23
CA GLN A 56 -2.21 7.05 -14.28
C GLN A 56 -2.49 6.25 -13.01
N ILE A 57 -1.49 6.06 -12.14
CA ILE A 57 -1.67 5.31 -10.89
C ILE A 57 -2.46 6.18 -9.93
N THR A 58 -3.65 5.73 -9.58
CA THR A 58 -4.50 6.42 -8.60
C THR A 58 -4.30 5.78 -7.23
N PRO A 59 -3.95 6.56 -6.19
CA PRO A 59 -3.81 6.03 -4.84
C PRO A 59 -5.13 5.46 -4.31
N ILE A 60 -5.08 4.32 -3.60
CA ILE A 60 -6.28 3.69 -3.02
C ILE A 60 -7.01 4.64 -2.06
N ALA A 61 -6.28 5.47 -1.30
CA ALA A 61 -6.86 6.47 -0.40
C ALA A 61 -7.72 7.53 -1.11
N GLU A 62 -7.54 7.73 -2.42
CA GLU A 62 -8.22 8.74 -3.22
C GLU A 62 -9.39 8.16 -4.04
N MET A 63 -9.58 6.84 -4.02
CA MET A 63 -10.65 6.16 -4.75
C MET A 63 -11.97 6.17 -3.95
N GLU A 64 -12.70 7.30 -3.98
CA GLU A 64 -13.94 7.46 -3.21
C GLU A 64 -14.99 6.38 -3.48
N ASP A 65 -15.18 6.01 -4.75
CA ASP A 65 -16.17 5.00 -5.16
C ASP A 65 -15.82 3.61 -4.62
N LEU A 66 -14.54 3.22 -4.69
CA LEU A 66 -14.05 1.98 -4.09
C LEU A 66 -14.25 1.98 -2.58
N ILE A 67 -13.88 3.09 -1.92
CA ILE A 67 -14.05 3.22 -0.47
C ILE A 67 -15.52 3.09 -0.09
N PHE A 68 -16.42 3.76 -0.80
CA PHE A 68 -17.85 3.68 -0.57
C PHE A 68 -18.39 2.27 -0.82
N GLU A 69 -18.03 1.63 -1.93
CA GLU A 69 -18.45 0.26 -2.26
C GLU A 69 -18.04 -0.74 -1.18
N ARG A 70 -16.81 -0.64 -0.68
CA ARG A 70 -16.24 -1.60 0.26
C ARG A 70 -16.68 -1.37 1.69
N THR A 71 -16.80 -0.11 2.11
CA THR A 71 -17.06 0.26 3.50
C THR A 71 -18.51 0.65 3.76
N GLY A 72 -19.27 1.04 2.73
CA GLY A 72 -20.62 1.59 2.85
C GLY A 72 -20.66 3.07 3.25
N ALA A 73 -19.52 3.75 3.35
CA ALA A 73 -19.44 5.15 3.74
C ALA A 73 -18.45 5.93 2.87
N LYS A 74 -18.75 7.21 2.62
CA LYS A 74 -17.85 8.08 1.86
C LYS A 74 -16.77 8.67 2.76
N PRO A 75 -15.57 8.95 2.24
CA PRO A 75 -14.53 9.68 2.97
C PRO A 75 -15.07 10.98 3.58
N GLY A 76 -14.61 11.33 4.79
CA GLY A 76 -15.05 12.53 5.50
C GLY A 76 -16.40 12.41 6.23
N THR A 77 -17.12 11.29 6.10
CA THR A 77 -18.34 11.04 6.90
C THR A 77 -17.95 10.64 8.32
N VAL A 78 -18.39 11.41 9.33
CA VAL A 78 -18.12 11.14 10.75
C VAL A 78 -19.38 10.57 11.42
N GLY A 79 -19.24 9.50 12.20
CA GLY A 79 -20.32 8.96 13.04
C GLY A 79 -21.39 8.11 12.32
N GLY A 80 -21.16 7.74 11.06
CA GLY A 80 -22.00 6.79 10.33
C GLY A 80 -21.60 5.31 10.56
N TYR A 81 -22.51 4.38 10.25
CA TYR A 81 -22.17 2.95 10.18
C TYR A 81 -21.30 2.68 8.94
N PHE A 82 -20.14 2.07 9.12
CA PHE A 82 -19.30 1.57 8.03
C PHE A 82 -18.67 0.23 8.41
N ARG A 83 -18.31 -0.57 7.40
CA ARG A 83 -17.66 -1.86 7.61
C ARG A 83 -16.21 -1.67 8.05
N LEU A 84 -15.88 -2.23 9.21
CA LEU A 84 -14.53 -2.21 9.76
C LEU A 84 -13.58 -3.21 9.06
N ASN A 85 -14.14 -4.27 8.46
CA ASN A 85 -13.40 -5.32 7.76
C ASN A 85 -13.90 -5.45 6.31
N PRO A 86 -13.67 -4.43 5.45
CA PRO A 86 -14.00 -4.52 4.04
C PRO A 86 -13.24 -5.65 3.33
N LYS A 87 -13.82 -6.14 2.24
CA LYS A 87 -13.18 -7.10 1.33
C LYS A 87 -12.11 -6.38 0.48
N VAL A 88 -10.92 -6.97 0.36
CA VAL A 88 -9.72 -6.33 -0.22
C VAL A 88 -8.81 -7.29 -1.03
N ASP A 89 -9.21 -8.55 -1.18
CA ASP A 89 -8.41 -9.63 -1.78
C ASP A 89 -8.14 -9.46 -3.28
N ASP A 90 -9.05 -8.79 -3.98
CA ASP A 90 -9.03 -8.51 -5.42
C ASP A 90 -8.20 -7.26 -5.79
N ILE A 91 -8.12 -6.28 -4.88
CA ILE A 91 -7.45 -4.98 -5.10
C ILE A 91 -6.02 -5.11 -5.66
N PRO A 92 -5.15 -5.99 -5.13
CA PRO A 92 -3.78 -6.06 -5.61
C PRO A 92 -3.67 -6.61 -7.04
N ASP A 93 -4.65 -7.35 -7.51
CA ASP A 93 -4.66 -7.90 -8.87
C ASP A 93 -5.32 -6.95 -9.87
N GLU A 94 -6.36 -6.23 -9.46
CA GLU A 94 -7.11 -5.33 -10.34
C GLU A 94 -6.51 -3.93 -10.44
N LEU A 95 -5.91 -3.42 -9.35
CA LEU A 95 -5.53 -2.01 -9.22
C LEU A 95 -4.01 -1.78 -9.20
N SER A 96 -3.20 -2.84 -9.27
CA SER A 96 -1.74 -2.69 -9.38
C SER A 96 -1.33 -2.36 -10.81
N ALA A 97 -0.43 -1.40 -10.97
CA ALA A 97 0.25 -1.15 -12.23
C ALA A 97 1.48 -2.04 -12.36
N GLU A 98 1.69 -2.68 -13.51
CA GLU A 98 2.83 -3.56 -13.74
C GLU A 98 3.85 -2.93 -14.68
N TYR A 99 5.12 -2.95 -14.29
CA TYR A 99 6.22 -2.53 -15.16
C TYR A 99 7.50 -3.28 -14.81
N ARG A 100 8.20 -3.78 -15.84
CA ARG A 100 9.47 -4.53 -15.70
C ARG A 100 9.39 -5.70 -14.70
N GLY A 101 8.27 -6.42 -14.69
CA GLY A 101 8.05 -7.59 -13.82
C GLY A 101 7.78 -7.26 -12.35
N VAL A 102 7.52 -5.98 -12.02
CA VAL A 102 7.12 -5.55 -10.68
C VAL A 102 5.70 -4.99 -10.76
N LYS A 103 4.80 -5.51 -9.91
CA LYS A 103 3.49 -4.91 -9.65
C LYS A 103 3.64 -3.82 -8.60
N LEU A 104 3.04 -2.67 -8.83
CA LEU A 104 3.05 -1.52 -7.94
C LEU A 104 1.63 -1.17 -7.53
N LEU A 105 1.39 -1.12 -6.22
CA LEU A 105 0.14 -0.66 -5.62
C LEU A 105 0.41 0.59 -4.76
N GLN A 106 -0.27 1.68 -5.06
CA GLN A 106 -0.10 2.93 -4.32
C GLN A 106 -1.23 3.12 -3.32
N LEU A 107 -0.92 3.18 -2.03
CA LEU A 107 -1.93 3.35 -0.99
C LEU A 107 -2.35 4.81 -0.84
N GLY A 108 -1.41 5.75 -0.99
CA GLY A 108 -1.63 7.16 -0.70
C GLY A 108 -1.45 7.49 0.79
N THR A 109 -1.62 8.77 1.14
CA THR A 109 -1.41 9.23 2.53
C THR A 109 -2.54 8.78 3.44
N ILE A 110 -2.22 8.01 4.47
CA ILE A 110 -3.13 7.85 5.61
C ILE A 110 -3.01 9.13 6.43
N LYS A 111 -3.94 10.08 6.28
CA LYS A 111 -3.98 11.27 7.14
C LYS A 111 -4.23 10.84 8.59
N MET A 112 -3.16 10.74 9.37
CA MET A 112 -3.27 10.62 10.82
C MET A 112 -3.64 11.97 11.43
N GLY A 113 -4.95 12.19 11.60
CA GLY A 113 -5.44 13.17 12.56
C GLY A 113 -5.49 12.53 13.94
N GLY A 114 -4.72 13.06 14.90
CA GLY A 114 -4.77 12.66 16.31
C GLY A 114 -6.20 12.65 16.85
N SER A 115 -6.46 11.67 17.74
CA SER A 115 -7.75 11.29 18.33
C SER A 115 -8.61 10.31 17.50
N GLY A 116 -8.30 9.00 17.62
CA GLY A 116 -9.30 7.91 17.74
C GLY A 116 -10.38 7.70 16.66
N CYS A 117 -10.45 8.51 15.61
CA CYS A 117 -11.50 8.41 14.60
C CYS A 117 -11.07 7.40 13.54
N ILE A 118 -11.68 6.23 13.57
CA ILE A 118 -11.64 5.30 12.44
C ILE A 118 -12.47 5.94 11.33
N CYS A 119 -11.84 6.26 10.21
CA CYS A 119 -12.52 6.68 8.99
C CYS A 119 -12.59 5.51 7.98
N PRO A 120 -13.55 5.53 7.05
CA PRO A 120 -13.74 4.47 6.04
C PRO A 120 -12.46 4.12 5.27
N GLU A 121 -11.73 5.13 4.79
CA GLU A 121 -10.47 4.98 4.06
C GLU A 121 -9.40 4.29 4.91
N SER A 122 -9.29 4.65 6.20
CA SER A 122 -8.33 4.01 7.11
C SER A 122 -8.66 2.54 7.36
N ALA A 123 -9.95 2.18 7.41
CA ALA A 123 -10.39 0.80 7.59
C ALA A 123 -10.07 -0.06 6.37
N LEU A 124 -10.27 0.48 5.16
CA LEU A 124 -9.90 -0.17 3.91
C LEU A 124 -8.40 -0.42 3.82
N LEU A 125 -7.59 0.63 4.00
CA LEU A 125 -6.13 0.54 3.89
C LEU A 125 -5.52 -0.40 4.93
N ARG A 126 -6.01 -0.38 6.18
CA ARG A 126 -5.56 -1.32 7.23
C ARG A 126 -5.87 -2.77 6.88
N ASN A 127 -7.07 -3.06 6.37
CA ASN A 127 -7.43 -4.42 5.96
C ASN A 127 -6.61 -4.87 4.75
N LEU A 128 -6.40 -3.98 3.78
CA LEU A 128 -5.58 -4.24 2.60
C LEU A 128 -4.14 -4.59 2.99
N VAL A 129 -3.46 -3.76 3.78
CA VAL A 129 -2.10 -4.06 4.26
C VAL A 129 -2.05 -5.39 5.01
N THR A 130 -3.04 -5.67 5.87
CA THR A 130 -3.12 -6.95 6.59
C THR A 130 -3.24 -8.12 5.63
N HIS A 131 -4.11 -8.02 4.62
CA HIS A 131 -4.27 -9.05 3.59
C HIS A 131 -2.97 -9.27 2.80
N LEU A 132 -2.28 -8.20 2.41
CA LEU A 132 -1.04 -8.25 1.62
C LEU A 132 0.10 -8.96 2.37
N LEU A 133 0.19 -8.73 3.67
CA LEU A 133 1.23 -9.33 4.52
C LEU A 133 0.90 -10.77 4.89
N VAL A 134 -0.37 -11.08 5.22
CA VAL A 134 -0.76 -12.37 5.81
C VAL A 134 -1.20 -13.39 4.77
N ALA A 135 -1.94 -12.98 3.73
CA ALA A 135 -2.64 -13.91 2.84
C ALA A 135 -1.95 -14.11 1.47
N ARG A 136 -1.19 -13.13 0.98
CA ARG A 136 -0.56 -13.20 -0.35
C ARG A 136 0.69 -14.08 -0.31
N ASN A 137 0.88 -14.92 -1.32
CA ASN A 137 2.06 -15.80 -1.42
C ASN A 137 3.13 -15.28 -2.42
N GLU A 138 3.22 -13.96 -2.60
CA GLU A 138 4.23 -13.30 -3.42
C GLU A 138 5.24 -12.51 -2.55
N VAL A 139 6.36 -12.08 -3.15
CA VAL A 139 7.30 -11.17 -2.49
C VAL A 139 6.61 -9.82 -2.32
N VAL A 140 6.53 -9.31 -1.09
CA VAL A 140 5.91 -8.00 -0.82
C VAL A 140 6.96 -7.06 -0.27
N ILE A 141 7.09 -5.88 -0.87
CA ILE A 141 7.99 -4.82 -0.44
C ILE A 141 7.15 -3.58 -0.13
N LEU A 142 7.12 -3.19 1.14
CA LEU A 142 6.37 -2.07 1.67
C LEU A 142 7.33 -0.89 1.87
N ASP A 143 7.24 0.16 1.04
CA ASP A 143 7.96 1.41 1.23
C ASP A 143 7.09 2.37 2.05
N MET A 144 7.55 2.75 3.23
CA MET A 144 6.77 3.53 4.19
C MET A 144 7.57 4.70 4.75
N GLU A 145 6.87 5.80 5.06
CA GLU A 145 7.42 6.88 5.88
C GLU A 145 7.67 6.40 7.34
N ALA A 146 8.31 7.23 8.16
CA ALA A 146 8.61 6.93 9.55
C ALA A 146 7.33 6.80 10.40
N GLY A 147 6.90 5.56 10.64
CA GLY A 147 5.73 5.23 11.45
C GLY A 147 5.27 3.79 11.19
N ILE A 148 5.22 2.95 12.22
CA ILE A 148 4.76 1.55 12.14
C ILE A 148 3.36 1.37 12.74
N GLU A 149 2.66 2.46 13.08
CA GLU A 149 1.32 2.47 13.69
C GLU A 149 0.21 1.87 12.79
N HIS A 150 0.51 1.65 11.52
CA HIS A 150 -0.33 0.91 10.59
C HIS A 150 -0.12 -0.61 10.66
N LEU A 151 1.00 -1.06 11.24
CA LEU A 151 1.33 -2.46 11.49
C LEU A 151 0.89 -2.86 12.90
N GLY A 152 -0.20 -3.62 13.00
CA GLY A 152 -0.68 -4.19 14.26
C GLY A 152 0.10 -5.44 14.68
N ARG A 153 -0.24 -5.99 15.86
CA ARG A 153 0.34 -7.26 16.34
C ARG A 153 0.10 -8.43 15.37
N GLY A 154 -1.02 -8.43 14.65
CA GLY A 154 -1.34 -9.46 13.64
C GLY A 154 -0.48 -9.39 12.37
N THR A 155 0.06 -8.22 12.02
CA THR A 155 0.98 -8.07 10.88
C THR A 155 2.44 -8.31 11.28
N ALA A 156 2.79 -8.08 12.55
CA ALA A 156 4.15 -8.31 13.07
C ALA A 156 4.59 -9.78 13.04
N GLY A 157 3.67 -10.74 12.99
CA GLY A 157 3.99 -12.17 12.80
C GLY A 157 4.20 -12.58 11.35
N ALA A 158 3.91 -11.69 10.38
CA ALA A 158 3.97 -11.95 8.95
C ALA A 158 5.14 -11.26 8.24
N VAL A 159 5.83 -10.33 8.92
CA VAL A 159 7.01 -9.59 8.44
C VAL A 159 8.28 -9.99 9.17
#